data_AF-A0A7S0P9N1-F1
#
_entry.id   AF-A0A7S0P9N1-F1
#
_cell.length_a   1.000
_cell.length_b   1.000
_cell.length_c   1.000
_cell.angle_alpha   90.00
_cell.angle_beta   90.00
_cell.angle_gamma   90.00
#
_symmetry.space_group_name_H-M   'P 1'
#
loop_
_entity.id
_entity.type
_entity.pdbx_description
1 polymer ?
#
loop_
_entity_poly.entity_id
_entity_poly.type
_entity_poly.pdbx_seq_one_letter_code
_entity_poly.pdbx_strand_id
1 'polypeptide(L)'
;GGAAAAGGARGPSAGAGPAFDHTKLRRKLQEKAAEEFRMLRAHSVEPLSTFLDFITHEYMIDMIVSVMHVVQRVEATGVTEHIVEEVRSAADAAHPLGRLDPTTETAIAGFSASASDLVDLVRSLLVETPVGVYFEEFLLKVLSPEDFGRADGVAVALSEQPLYLLEHATKRIWLERFHGWCASQGGETAERMCAFLEERAALLAVSLADNALTDGAVKPEQRPEVLQACFPAIGPLHPTGLARLMAVKSQADIERVVMEVPSLSALWAACPLVRGSVAGGERRITVPFRKHLAASTALLYNSQFHFGAFYAFAKLKDAETDAIQQVANAVAAFETRSASAGAADRKRIQPAADVKRSVEALVVPFETLSPAEGTSDAAALLAGSAAGGGYTGMA
;
A
#
# COMPACT_ATOMS: atom_id res chain seq x y z
N GLY A 1 -43.12 35.14 49.95
CA GLY A 1 -43.67 34.53 48.73
C GLY A 1 -43.13 35.27 47.53
N GLY A 2 -42.52 34.53 46.60
CA GLY A 2 -42.34 34.90 45.18
C GLY A 2 -41.39 36.05 44.84
N ALA A 3 -40.09 35.75 44.76
CA ALA A 3 -39.13 36.59 44.02
C ALA A 3 -39.22 36.29 42.52
N ALA A 4 -39.22 37.35 41.71
CA ALA A 4 -39.37 37.34 40.26
C ALA A 4 -38.27 36.55 39.54
N ALA A 5 -38.66 35.58 38.70
CA ALA A 5 -37.80 34.96 37.71
C ALA A 5 -37.97 35.68 36.37
N ALA A 6 -36.95 36.46 36.00
CA ALA A 6 -36.85 37.06 34.67
C ALA A 6 -36.69 35.97 33.61
N GLY A 7 -37.55 36.00 32.60
CA GLY A 7 -37.48 35.14 31.43
C GLY A 7 -36.25 35.48 30.58
N GLY A 8 -35.27 34.58 30.58
CA GLY A 8 -34.21 34.53 29.58
C GLY A 8 -34.69 33.73 28.38
N ALA A 9 -35.00 34.43 27.28
CA ALA A 9 -35.23 33.83 25.98
C ALA A 9 -34.01 32.99 25.58
N ARG A 10 -34.17 31.66 25.53
CA ARG A 10 -33.22 30.77 24.82
C ARG A 10 -33.34 31.13 23.34
N GLY A 11 -32.33 31.84 22.83
CA GLY A 11 -32.17 32.10 21.41
C GLY A 11 -32.07 30.79 20.61
N PRO A 12 -32.31 30.84 19.28
CA PRO A 12 -32.25 29.67 18.43
C PRO A 12 -30.87 29.04 18.56
N SER A 13 -30.84 27.72 18.79
CA SER A 13 -29.62 26.92 18.75
C SER A 13 -28.85 27.29 17.50
N ALA A 14 -27.66 27.88 17.68
CA ALA A 14 -26.70 28.10 16.61
C ALA A 14 -26.64 26.81 15.80
N GLY A 15 -27.01 26.91 14.52
CA GLY A 15 -27.05 25.77 13.62
C GLY A 15 -25.73 25.05 13.71
N ALA A 16 -25.76 23.81 14.19
CA ALA A 16 -24.69 22.88 13.94
C ALA A 16 -24.54 22.86 12.42
N GLY A 17 -23.45 23.45 11.91
CA GLY A 17 -23.06 23.25 10.52
C GLY A 17 -23.06 21.75 10.21
N PRO A 18 -23.19 21.34 8.94
CA PRO A 18 -23.23 19.94 8.58
C PRO A 18 -22.08 19.22 9.28
N ALA A 19 -22.41 18.20 10.09
CA ALA A 19 -21.44 17.44 10.85
C ALA A 19 -20.29 17.02 9.91
N PHE A 20 -19.05 17.30 10.31
CA PHE A 20 -17.90 17.01 9.48
C PHE A 20 -17.84 15.51 9.23
N ASP A 21 -18.10 15.12 7.98
CA ASP A 21 -18.14 13.71 7.61
C ASP A 21 -16.70 13.24 7.35
N HIS A 22 -16.09 12.67 8.39
CA HIS A 22 -14.73 12.15 8.35
C HIS A 22 -14.53 11.11 7.23
N THR A 23 -15.58 10.44 6.75
CA THR A 23 -15.49 9.49 5.63
C THR A 23 -15.37 10.19 4.28
N LYS A 24 -16.01 11.37 4.12
CA LYS A 24 -15.88 12.20 2.91
C LYS A 24 -14.57 12.95 2.83
N LEU A 25 -13.89 13.18 3.96
CA LEU A 25 -12.59 13.83 3.99
C LEU A 25 -11.55 13.04 3.19
N ARG A 26 -11.40 11.73 3.50
CA ARG A 26 -10.46 10.86 2.80
C ARG A 26 -10.63 10.92 1.29
N ARG A 27 -11.88 10.75 0.83
CA ARG A 27 -12.21 10.76 -0.59
C ARG A 27 -11.82 12.08 -1.26
N LYS A 28 -12.14 13.22 -0.66
CA LYS A 28 -11.77 14.53 -1.23
C LYS A 28 -10.25 14.74 -1.30
N LEU A 29 -9.51 14.26 -0.32
CA LEU A 29 -8.05 14.33 -0.33
C LEU A 29 -7.46 13.45 -1.44
N GLN A 30 -7.97 12.23 -1.60
CA GLN A 30 -7.57 11.31 -2.67
C GLN A 30 -7.96 11.84 -4.06
N GLU A 31 -9.15 12.42 -4.21
CA GLU A 31 -9.61 13.05 -5.46
C GLU A 31 -8.67 14.19 -5.88
N LYS A 32 -8.29 15.06 -4.94
CA LYS A 32 -7.33 16.14 -5.19
C LYS A 32 -5.96 15.60 -5.60
N ALA A 33 -5.41 14.66 -4.85
CA ALA A 33 -4.11 14.06 -5.17
C ALA A 33 -4.12 13.36 -6.54
N ALA A 34 -5.23 12.70 -6.87
CA ALA A 34 -5.41 12.06 -8.17
C ALA A 34 -5.54 13.07 -9.32
N GLU A 35 -6.22 14.21 -9.11
CA GLU A 35 -6.28 15.29 -10.10
C GLU A 35 -4.89 15.87 -10.38
N GLU A 36 -4.12 16.18 -9.33
CA GLU A 36 -2.73 16.66 -9.45
C GLU A 36 -1.86 15.67 -10.23
N PHE A 37 -1.95 14.37 -9.92
CA PHE A 37 -1.21 13.32 -10.62
C PHE A 37 -1.65 13.16 -12.08
N ARG A 38 -2.96 13.23 -12.37
CA ARG A 38 -3.48 13.18 -13.75
C ARG A 38 -2.98 14.38 -14.57
N MET A 39 -2.89 15.56 -13.96
CA MET A 39 -2.28 16.72 -14.61
C MET A 39 -0.81 16.47 -14.93
N LEU A 40 -0.03 15.87 -14.01
CA LEU A 40 1.37 15.49 -14.30
C LEU A 40 1.46 14.49 -15.45
N ARG A 41 0.58 13.49 -15.47
CA ARG A 41 0.53 12.46 -16.52
C ARG A 41 0.10 13.02 -17.88
N ALA A 42 -0.78 14.02 -17.91
CA ALA A 42 -1.22 14.66 -19.15
C ALA A 42 -0.14 15.51 -19.81
N HIS A 43 0.80 16.06 -19.03
CA HIS A 43 1.93 16.86 -19.51
C HIS A 43 3.23 16.08 -19.66
N SER A 44 3.22 14.76 -19.43
CA SER A 44 4.41 13.92 -19.60
C SER A 44 4.47 13.27 -20.98
N VAL A 45 5.67 13.15 -21.51
CA VAL A 45 6.00 12.40 -22.73
C VAL A 45 6.88 11.21 -22.37
N GLU A 46 7.08 10.28 -23.30
CA GLU A 46 8.00 9.16 -23.10
C GLU A 46 9.43 9.67 -22.78
N PRO A 47 10.14 9.06 -21.83
CA PRO A 47 9.80 7.82 -21.08
C PRO A 47 9.03 8.04 -19.77
N LEU A 48 8.78 9.29 -19.35
CA LEU A 48 8.13 9.60 -18.08
C LEU A 48 6.64 9.18 -18.06
N SER A 49 5.94 9.26 -19.20
CA SER A 49 4.57 8.77 -19.33
C SER A 49 4.45 7.30 -18.89
N THR A 50 5.31 6.43 -19.40
CA THR A 50 5.35 5.00 -19.04
C THR A 50 5.67 4.80 -17.56
N PHE A 51 6.59 5.57 -16.99
CA PHE A 51 6.87 5.50 -15.55
C PHE A 51 5.65 5.83 -14.69
N LEU A 52 4.92 6.88 -15.05
CA LEU A 52 3.70 7.27 -14.36
C LEU A 52 2.59 6.23 -14.53
N ASP A 53 2.50 5.58 -15.69
CA ASP A 53 1.55 4.46 -15.93
C ASP A 53 1.86 3.27 -15.01
N PHE A 54 3.14 2.90 -14.85
CA PHE A 54 3.54 1.87 -13.88
C PHE A 54 3.12 2.18 -12.44
N ILE A 55 3.11 3.46 -12.04
CA ILE A 55 2.59 3.86 -10.72
C ILE A 55 1.09 3.60 -10.64
N THR A 56 0.32 3.94 -11.69
CA THR A 56 -1.14 3.73 -11.71
C THR A 56 -1.52 2.24 -11.70
N HIS A 57 -0.70 1.37 -12.31
CA HIS A 57 -0.95 -0.07 -12.35
C HIS A 57 -1.09 -0.68 -10.94
N GLU A 58 -0.34 -0.19 -9.95
CA GLU A 58 -0.46 -0.67 -8.58
C GLU A 58 -1.87 -0.43 -8.01
N TYR A 59 -2.43 0.76 -8.24
CA TYR A 59 -3.78 1.11 -7.78
C TYR A 59 -4.87 0.41 -8.57
N MET A 60 -4.64 0.14 -9.87
CA MET A 60 -5.56 -0.63 -10.69
C MET A 60 -5.64 -2.09 -10.22
N ILE A 61 -4.51 -2.71 -9.85
CA ILE A 61 -4.50 -4.06 -9.27
C ILE A 61 -5.37 -4.10 -8.00
N ASP A 62 -5.18 -3.14 -7.09
CA ASP A 62 -5.96 -3.04 -5.85
C ASP A 62 -7.47 -2.88 -6.13
N MET A 63 -7.83 -2.11 -7.15
CA MET A 63 -9.21 -1.92 -7.57
C MET A 63 -9.81 -3.24 -8.11
N ILE A 64 -9.10 -3.96 -8.99
CA ILE A 64 -9.58 -5.23 -9.56
C ILE A 64 -9.77 -6.26 -8.45
N VAL A 65 -8.80 -6.39 -7.54
CA VAL A 65 -8.89 -7.28 -6.39
C VAL A 65 -10.07 -6.91 -5.48
N SER A 66 -10.31 -5.61 -5.25
CA SER A 66 -11.47 -5.14 -4.47
C SER A 66 -12.80 -5.51 -5.12
N VAL A 67 -12.90 -5.41 -6.45
CA VAL A 67 -14.08 -5.87 -7.21
C VAL A 67 -14.25 -7.38 -7.09
N MET A 68 -13.17 -8.15 -7.22
CA MET A 68 -13.20 -9.62 -7.06
C MET A 68 -13.63 -10.05 -5.64
N HIS A 69 -13.26 -9.29 -4.61
CA HIS A 69 -13.74 -9.52 -3.24
C HIS A 69 -15.25 -9.36 -3.08
N VAL A 70 -15.88 -8.49 -3.86
CA VAL A 70 -17.34 -8.39 -3.91
C VAL A 70 -17.91 -9.63 -4.57
N VAL A 71 -17.35 -10.05 -5.72
CA VAL A 71 -17.79 -11.25 -6.45
C VAL A 71 -17.77 -12.50 -5.57
N GLN A 72 -16.63 -12.82 -4.95
CA GLN A 72 -16.52 -14.01 -4.09
C GLN A 72 -17.48 -13.98 -2.89
N ARG A 73 -17.74 -12.80 -2.33
CA ARG A 73 -18.69 -12.66 -1.21
C ARG A 73 -20.12 -12.93 -1.64
N VAL A 74 -20.50 -12.43 -2.82
CA VAL A 74 -21.82 -12.69 -3.42
C VAL A 74 -21.99 -14.18 -3.68
N GLU A 75 -20.97 -14.85 -4.23
CA GLU A 75 -21.01 -16.30 -4.44
C GLU A 75 -21.16 -17.09 -3.13
N ALA A 76 -20.42 -16.69 -2.09
CA ALA A 76 -20.47 -17.36 -0.78
C ALA A 76 -21.79 -17.14 -0.02
N THR A 77 -22.41 -15.97 -0.17
CA THR A 77 -23.64 -15.61 0.57
C THR A 77 -24.92 -15.91 -0.20
N GLY A 78 -24.85 -16.05 -1.53
CA GLY A 78 -26.00 -16.29 -2.40
C GLY A 78 -26.98 -15.11 -2.49
N VAL A 79 -26.63 -13.96 -1.90
CA VAL A 79 -27.45 -12.75 -1.93
C VAL A 79 -27.10 -11.97 -3.19
N THR A 80 -28.00 -11.99 -4.17
CA THR A 80 -27.81 -11.32 -5.46
C THR A 80 -28.48 -9.96 -5.56
N GLU A 81 -29.15 -9.51 -4.49
CA GLU A 81 -29.72 -8.17 -4.41
C GLU A 81 -28.58 -7.15 -4.32
N HIS A 82 -28.68 -6.04 -5.08
CA HIS A 82 -27.73 -4.92 -5.08
C HIS A 82 -26.28 -5.21 -5.51
N ILE A 83 -25.98 -6.35 -6.16
CA ILE A 83 -24.61 -6.67 -6.64
C ILE A 83 -23.98 -5.52 -7.43
N VAL A 84 -24.71 -4.94 -8.39
CA VAL A 84 -24.21 -3.83 -9.22
C VAL A 84 -23.87 -2.61 -8.37
N GLU A 85 -24.66 -2.33 -7.34
CA GLU A 85 -24.42 -1.24 -6.41
C GLU A 85 -23.22 -1.55 -5.49
N GLU A 86 -23.03 -2.80 -5.08
CA GLU A 86 -21.87 -3.22 -4.28
C GLU A 86 -20.57 -3.17 -5.08
N VAL A 87 -20.57 -3.66 -6.32
CA VAL A 87 -19.42 -3.59 -7.22
C VAL A 87 -19.08 -2.13 -7.50
N ARG A 88 -20.08 -1.30 -7.78
CA ARG A 88 -19.90 0.14 -7.94
C ARG A 88 -19.37 0.78 -6.66
N SER A 89 -19.90 0.43 -5.50
CA SER A 89 -19.45 0.96 -4.21
C SER A 89 -17.99 0.57 -3.94
N ALA A 90 -17.58 -0.66 -4.29
CA ALA A 90 -16.19 -1.10 -4.19
C ALA A 90 -15.26 -0.35 -5.15
N ALA A 91 -15.69 -0.11 -6.39
CA ALA A 91 -14.96 0.70 -7.36
C ALA A 91 -14.88 2.18 -6.93
N ASP A 92 -15.97 2.76 -6.43
CA ASP A 92 -16.04 4.13 -5.89
C ASP A 92 -15.22 4.28 -4.60
N ALA A 93 -15.07 3.20 -3.82
CA ALA A 93 -14.22 3.15 -2.61
C ALA A 93 -12.73 2.90 -2.92
N ALA A 94 -12.41 2.40 -4.12
CA ALA A 94 -11.05 2.18 -4.56
C ALA A 94 -10.31 3.51 -4.79
N HIS A 95 -8.98 3.45 -4.90
CA HIS A 95 -8.18 4.65 -5.06
C HIS A 95 -8.48 5.33 -6.41
N PRO A 96 -8.69 6.66 -6.46
CA PRO A 96 -9.07 7.33 -7.70
C PRO A 96 -8.02 7.25 -8.82
N LEU A 97 -6.76 6.96 -8.52
CA LEU A 97 -5.71 6.71 -9.52
C LEU A 97 -5.86 5.37 -10.26
N GLY A 98 -6.56 4.40 -9.65
CA GLY A 98 -6.88 3.11 -10.27
C GLY A 98 -8.23 3.10 -10.96
N ARG A 99 -8.89 4.26 -11.10
CA ARG A 99 -10.23 4.38 -11.67
C ARG A 99 -10.22 3.96 -13.14
N LEU A 100 -11.23 3.18 -13.52
CA LEU A 100 -11.40 2.65 -14.86
C LEU A 100 -11.81 3.74 -15.86
N ASP A 101 -11.62 3.44 -17.15
CA ASP A 101 -12.14 4.29 -18.21
C ASP A 101 -13.67 4.38 -18.10
N PRO A 102 -14.29 5.54 -18.36
CA PRO A 102 -15.74 5.69 -18.47
C PRO A 102 -16.45 4.59 -19.29
N THR A 103 -15.81 4.06 -20.35
CA THR A 103 -16.36 2.94 -21.14
C THR A 103 -16.50 1.68 -20.29
N THR A 104 -15.44 1.30 -19.58
CA THR A 104 -15.39 0.16 -18.68
C THR A 104 -16.31 0.35 -17.47
N GLU A 105 -16.45 1.57 -16.95
CA GLU A 105 -17.42 1.89 -15.89
C GLU A 105 -18.87 1.66 -16.35
N THR A 106 -19.19 2.04 -17.59
CA THR A 106 -20.52 1.76 -18.15
C THR A 106 -20.76 0.28 -18.40
N ALA A 107 -19.71 -0.49 -18.74
CA ALA A 107 -19.80 -1.94 -18.86
C ALA A 107 -20.12 -2.61 -17.51
N ILE A 108 -19.49 -2.14 -16.42
CA ILE A 108 -19.84 -2.56 -15.05
C ILE A 108 -21.30 -2.20 -14.69
N ALA A 109 -21.76 -1.01 -15.11
CA ALA A 109 -23.11 -0.53 -14.79
C ALA A 109 -24.23 -1.24 -15.57
N GLY A 110 -23.95 -1.76 -16.76
CA GLY A 110 -24.92 -2.47 -17.61
C GLY A 110 -25.14 -3.93 -17.23
N PHE A 111 -24.52 -4.38 -16.14
CA PHE A 111 -24.31 -5.79 -15.86
C PHE A 111 -25.43 -6.41 -15.01
N SER A 112 -25.81 -7.66 -15.32
CA SER A 112 -26.95 -8.37 -14.71
C SER A 112 -26.51 -9.29 -13.56
N ALA A 113 -27.42 -9.51 -12.60
CA ALA A 113 -27.19 -10.06 -11.26
C ALA A 113 -26.93 -11.59 -11.18
N SER A 114 -26.22 -12.19 -12.15
CA SER A 114 -25.84 -13.61 -12.08
C SER A 114 -24.35 -13.82 -11.81
N ALA A 115 -24.00 -14.89 -11.09
CA ALA A 115 -22.61 -15.23 -10.76
C ALA A 115 -21.77 -15.55 -12.00
N SER A 116 -22.37 -16.19 -13.02
CA SER A 116 -21.70 -16.44 -14.31
C SER A 116 -21.33 -15.13 -14.99
N ASP A 117 -22.24 -14.16 -14.97
CA ASP A 117 -21.96 -12.87 -15.55
C ASP A 117 -20.78 -12.23 -14.79
N LEU A 118 -20.74 -12.27 -13.44
CA LEU A 118 -19.68 -11.57 -12.68
C LEU A 118 -18.26 -12.02 -13.03
N VAL A 119 -18.08 -13.28 -13.42
CA VAL A 119 -16.80 -13.77 -13.93
C VAL A 119 -16.49 -13.17 -15.30
N ASP A 120 -17.49 -13.06 -16.18
CA ASP A 120 -17.34 -12.37 -17.47
C ASP A 120 -17.02 -10.88 -17.29
N LEU A 121 -17.52 -10.25 -16.22
CA LEU A 121 -17.13 -8.90 -15.86
C LEU A 121 -15.65 -8.82 -15.52
N VAL A 122 -15.14 -9.68 -14.63
CA VAL A 122 -13.72 -9.70 -14.28
C VAL A 122 -12.87 -9.96 -15.53
N ARG A 123 -13.29 -10.88 -16.41
CA ARG A 123 -12.60 -11.10 -17.70
C ARG A 123 -12.59 -9.86 -18.56
N SER A 124 -13.72 -9.19 -18.73
CA SER A 124 -13.81 -7.94 -19.49
C SER A 124 -12.89 -6.87 -18.89
N LEU A 125 -12.83 -6.74 -17.57
CA LEU A 125 -11.91 -5.82 -16.89
C LEU A 125 -10.45 -6.18 -17.15
N LEU A 126 -10.09 -7.46 -17.13
CA LEU A 126 -8.74 -7.91 -17.45
C LEU A 126 -8.37 -7.66 -18.92
N VAL A 127 -9.32 -7.72 -19.86
CA VAL A 127 -9.05 -7.43 -21.28
C VAL A 127 -8.91 -5.92 -21.52
N GLU A 128 -9.75 -5.10 -20.91
CA GLU A 128 -9.79 -3.65 -21.14
C GLU A 128 -8.70 -2.87 -20.37
N THR A 129 -8.09 -3.48 -19.34
CA THR A 129 -7.09 -2.80 -18.50
C THR A 129 -5.66 -3.23 -18.81
N PRO A 130 -4.67 -2.31 -18.75
CA PRO A 130 -3.27 -2.63 -19.03
C PRO A 130 -2.66 -3.59 -17.98
N VAL A 131 -3.28 -3.70 -16.80
CA VAL A 131 -2.86 -4.63 -15.74
C VAL A 131 -3.27 -6.08 -15.99
N GLY A 132 -4.17 -6.33 -16.96
CA GLY A 132 -4.61 -7.67 -17.34
C GLY A 132 -3.47 -8.63 -17.68
N VAL A 133 -2.41 -8.10 -18.29
CA VAL A 133 -1.19 -8.87 -18.65
C VAL A 133 -0.54 -9.51 -17.41
N TYR A 134 -0.62 -8.87 -16.24
CA TYR A 134 -0.06 -9.42 -15.00
C TYR A 134 -0.90 -10.59 -14.47
N PHE A 135 -2.22 -10.47 -14.56
CA PHE A 135 -3.15 -11.53 -14.15
C PHE A 135 -3.09 -12.72 -15.10
N GLU A 136 -2.99 -12.48 -16.40
CA GLU A 136 -2.81 -13.54 -17.40
C GLU A 136 -1.53 -14.34 -17.12
N GLU A 137 -0.39 -13.66 -16.89
CA GLU A 137 0.85 -14.35 -16.58
C GLU A 137 0.78 -15.15 -15.27
N PHE A 138 0.05 -14.65 -14.27
CA PHE A 138 -0.22 -15.41 -13.05
C PHE A 138 -1.09 -16.64 -13.32
N LEU A 139 -2.20 -16.46 -14.04
CA LEU A 139 -3.14 -17.54 -14.35
C LEU A 139 -2.48 -18.64 -15.18
N LEU A 140 -1.62 -18.30 -16.14
CA LEU A 140 -0.84 -19.26 -16.92
C LEU A 140 0.17 -20.06 -16.07
N LYS A 141 0.60 -19.54 -14.92
CA LYS A 141 1.49 -20.23 -13.98
C LYS A 141 0.73 -21.19 -13.04
N VAL A 142 -0.55 -20.92 -12.78
CA VAL A 142 -1.38 -21.70 -11.86
C VAL A 142 -2.24 -22.73 -12.59
N LEU A 143 -2.74 -22.38 -13.78
CA LEU A 143 -3.59 -23.23 -14.61
C LEU A 143 -2.78 -24.01 -15.63
N SER A 144 -3.25 -25.23 -15.95
CA SER A 144 -2.76 -25.93 -17.13
C SER A 144 -3.16 -25.14 -18.40
N PRO A 145 -2.38 -25.24 -19.51
CA PRO A 145 -2.74 -24.58 -20.77
C PRO A 145 -4.13 -24.97 -21.30
N GLU A 146 -4.58 -26.18 -20.97
CA GLU A 146 -5.89 -26.73 -21.35
C GLU A 146 -7.04 -26.12 -20.54
N ASP A 147 -6.80 -25.82 -19.26
CA ASP A 147 -7.78 -25.20 -18.37
C ASP A 147 -7.83 -23.68 -18.51
N PHE A 148 -6.71 -23.04 -18.88
CA PHE A 148 -6.66 -21.62 -19.20
C PHE A 148 -7.50 -21.28 -20.44
N GLY A 149 -7.49 -22.15 -21.46
CA GLY A 149 -8.31 -21.99 -22.67
C GLY A 149 -9.81 -22.25 -22.47
N ARG A 150 -10.21 -22.84 -21.34
CA ARG A 150 -11.61 -23.05 -20.98
C ARG A 150 -12.09 -21.90 -20.10
N ALA A 151 -13.23 -21.32 -20.47
CA ALA A 151 -13.88 -20.29 -19.64
C ALA A 151 -14.07 -20.79 -18.20
N ASP A 152 -14.59 -22.00 -18.02
CA ASP A 152 -14.83 -22.59 -16.69
C ASP A 152 -13.55 -22.73 -15.85
N GLY A 153 -12.39 -23.02 -16.47
CA GLY A 153 -11.13 -23.20 -15.74
C GLY A 153 -10.59 -21.90 -15.14
N VAL A 154 -10.70 -20.78 -15.87
CA VAL A 154 -10.32 -19.45 -15.35
C VAL A 154 -11.28 -18.99 -14.25
N ALA A 155 -12.58 -19.27 -14.38
CA ALA A 155 -13.57 -18.95 -13.35
C ALA A 155 -13.24 -19.65 -12.02
N VAL A 156 -12.99 -20.96 -12.12
CA VAL A 156 -12.67 -21.82 -10.98
C VAL A 156 -11.35 -21.42 -10.33
N ALA A 157 -10.31 -21.11 -11.12
CA ALA A 157 -9.04 -20.66 -10.53
C ALA A 157 -9.16 -19.32 -9.77
N LEU A 158 -9.98 -18.40 -10.27
CA LEU A 158 -10.21 -17.11 -9.63
C LEU A 158 -11.10 -17.23 -8.37
N SER A 159 -11.96 -18.26 -8.28
CA SER A 159 -12.81 -18.50 -7.11
C SER A 159 -12.18 -19.41 -6.06
N GLU A 160 -11.34 -20.38 -6.45
CA GLU A 160 -10.70 -21.32 -5.54
C GLU A 160 -9.47 -20.76 -4.82
N GLN A 161 -8.83 -19.72 -5.35
CA GLN A 161 -7.64 -19.13 -4.75
C GLN A 161 -8.02 -18.01 -3.75
N PRO A 162 -7.32 -17.93 -2.61
CA PRO A 162 -7.50 -16.81 -1.68
C PRO A 162 -7.07 -15.51 -2.36
N LEU A 163 -7.94 -14.49 -2.39
CA LEU A 163 -7.72 -13.25 -3.15
C LEU A 163 -6.49 -12.46 -2.73
N TYR A 164 -6.08 -12.54 -1.46
CA TYR A 164 -4.84 -11.90 -1.03
C TYR A 164 -3.62 -12.50 -1.75
N LEU A 165 -3.66 -13.79 -2.07
CA LEU A 165 -2.59 -14.46 -2.81
C LEU A 165 -2.54 -13.97 -4.25
N LEU A 166 -3.71 -13.84 -4.88
CA LEU A 166 -3.85 -13.27 -6.22
C LEU A 166 -3.31 -11.84 -6.26
N GLU A 167 -3.65 -11.01 -5.27
CA GLU A 167 -3.13 -9.65 -5.13
C GLU A 167 -1.59 -9.66 -5.03
N HIS A 168 -1.04 -10.47 -4.13
CA HIS A 168 0.41 -10.56 -3.93
C HIS A 168 1.15 -11.09 -5.16
N ALA A 169 0.61 -12.10 -5.83
CA ALA A 169 1.22 -12.68 -7.03
C ALA A 169 1.17 -11.71 -8.23
N THR A 170 0.09 -10.95 -8.35
CA THR A 170 -0.03 -9.93 -9.41
C THR A 170 0.91 -8.77 -9.12
N LYS A 171 0.96 -8.30 -7.87
CA LYS A 171 1.92 -7.26 -7.42
C LYS A 171 3.37 -7.70 -7.60
N ARG A 172 3.66 -9.00 -7.45
CA ARG A 172 4.98 -9.55 -7.77
C ARG A 172 5.36 -9.28 -9.23
N ILE A 173 4.51 -9.71 -10.16
CA ILE A 173 4.80 -9.60 -11.60
C ILE A 173 4.94 -8.12 -12.00
N TRP A 174 4.07 -7.26 -11.45
CA TRP A 174 4.19 -5.81 -11.61
C TRP A 174 5.53 -5.27 -11.09
N LEU A 175 5.97 -5.66 -9.90
CA LEU A 175 7.25 -5.23 -9.32
C LEU A 175 8.44 -5.66 -10.17
N GLU A 176 8.47 -6.90 -10.65
CA GLU A 176 9.56 -7.42 -11.49
C GLU A 176 9.65 -6.67 -12.83
N ARG A 177 8.49 -6.44 -13.47
CA ARG A 177 8.40 -5.66 -14.72
C ARG A 177 8.82 -4.21 -14.50
N PHE A 178 8.37 -3.60 -13.41
CA PHE A 178 8.69 -2.21 -13.09
C PHE A 178 10.18 -2.04 -12.77
N HIS A 179 10.76 -2.99 -12.02
CA HIS A 179 12.20 -3.04 -11.77
C HIS A 179 13.00 -3.20 -13.07
N GLY A 180 12.61 -4.14 -13.94
CA GLY A 180 13.26 -4.34 -15.25
C GLY A 180 13.19 -3.11 -16.15
N TRP A 181 12.05 -2.40 -16.14
CA TRP A 181 11.91 -1.13 -16.86
C TRP A 181 12.77 -0.02 -16.25
N CYS A 182 12.82 0.13 -14.92
CA CYS A 182 13.67 1.13 -14.27
C CYS A 182 15.15 0.89 -14.56
N ALA A 183 15.58 -0.38 -14.57
CA ALA A 183 16.94 -0.76 -14.94
C ALA A 183 17.27 -0.40 -16.40
N SER A 184 16.31 -0.47 -17.33
CA SER A 184 16.53 -0.12 -18.73
C SER A 184 16.66 1.38 -18.99
N GLN A 185 16.11 2.23 -18.11
CA GLN A 185 16.26 3.69 -18.22
C GLN A 185 17.68 4.16 -17.88
N GLY A 186 18.41 3.42 -17.04
CA GLY A 186 19.76 3.76 -16.60
C GLY A 186 19.84 5.04 -15.74
N GLY A 187 21.08 5.44 -15.45
CA GLY A 187 21.40 6.64 -14.67
C GLY A 187 20.89 6.61 -13.23
N GLU A 188 20.67 7.79 -12.66
CA GLU A 188 20.21 7.95 -11.26
C GLU A 188 18.83 7.31 -11.02
N THR A 189 17.97 7.25 -12.04
CA THR A 189 16.66 6.58 -11.94
C THR A 189 16.82 5.09 -11.68
N ALA A 190 17.71 4.41 -12.41
CA ALA A 190 17.97 2.99 -12.18
C ALA A 190 18.53 2.76 -10.77
N GLU A 191 19.58 3.50 -10.38
CA GLU A 191 20.22 3.31 -9.07
C GLU A 191 19.27 3.52 -7.89
N ARG A 192 18.50 4.62 -7.89
CA ARG A 192 17.60 4.95 -6.78
C ARG A 192 16.33 4.11 -6.79
N MET A 193 15.71 3.95 -7.96
CA MET A 193 14.42 3.27 -8.04
C MET A 193 14.57 1.75 -7.92
N CYS A 194 15.61 1.14 -8.51
CA CYS A 194 15.85 -0.29 -8.35
C CYS A 194 16.15 -0.62 -6.88
N ALA A 195 17.05 0.12 -6.22
CA ALA A 195 17.34 -0.10 -4.80
C ALA A 195 16.09 0.02 -3.92
N PHE A 196 15.22 0.99 -4.20
CA PHE A 196 13.94 1.15 -3.51
C PHE A 196 12.99 -0.02 -3.76
N LEU A 197 12.86 -0.48 -5.02
CA LEU A 197 11.98 -1.60 -5.38
C LEU A 197 12.46 -2.94 -4.81
N GLU A 198 13.77 -3.16 -4.74
CA GLU A 198 14.39 -4.33 -4.11
C GLU A 198 14.09 -4.39 -2.61
N GLU A 199 14.18 -3.26 -1.91
CA GLU A 199 13.79 -3.16 -0.51
C GLU A 199 12.29 -3.42 -0.32
N ARG A 200 11.45 -2.80 -1.17
CA ARG A 200 10.01 -3.02 -1.15
C ARG A 200 9.66 -4.50 -1.37
N ALA A 201 10.32 -5.16 -2.31
CA ALA A 201 10.13 -6.59 -2.57
C ALA A 201 10.49 -7.46 -1.36
N ALA A 202 11.58 -7.13 -0.66
CA ALA A 202 11.99 -7.84 0.54
C ALA A 202 10.96 -7.70 1.68
N LEU A 203 10.43 -6.50 1.91
CA LEU A 203 9.38 -6.27 2.90
C LEU A 203 8.08 -7.00 2.58
N LEU A 204 7.71 -7.06 1.30
CA LEU A 204 6.54 -7.80 0.83
C LEU A 204 6.72 -9.31 1.01
N ALA A 205 7.89 -9.86 0.69
CA ALA A 205 8.19 -11.27 0.90
C ALA A 205 8.10 -11.66 2.38
N VAL A 206 8.66 -10.85 3.28
CA VAL A 206 8.57 -11.09 4.73
C VAL A 206 7.13 -10.97 5.23
N SER A 207 6.39 -9.95 4.78
CA SER A 207 4.98 -9.76 5.18
C SER A 207 4.08 -10.90 4.70
N LEU A 208 4.32 -11.40 3.49
CA LEU A 208 3.59 -12.55 2.96
C LEU A 208 3.93 -13.83 3.73
N ALA A 209 5.20 -14.06 4.05
CA ALA A 209 5.60 -15.21 4.86
C ALA A 209 4.96 -15.18 6.25
N ASP A 210 4.91 -14.02 6.90
CA ASP A 210 4.23 -13.81 8.19
C ASP A 210 2.72 -14.09 8.08
N ASN A 211 2.06 -13.49 7.08
CA ASN A 211 0.64 -13.70 6.83
C ASN A 211 0.32 -15.17 6.56
N ALA A 212 1.16 -15.89 5.80
CA ALA A 212 0.97 -17.32 5.51
C ALA A 212 1.25 -18.25 6.71
N LEU A 213 1.90 -17.75 7.78
CA LEU A 213 2.04 -18.46 9.05
C LEU A 213 0.81 -18.26 9.94
N THR A 214 0.28 -17.05 9.98
CA THR A 214 -0.88 -16.69 10.81
C THR A 214 -2.19 -17.14 10.18
N ASP A 215 -2.27 -17.14 8.85
CA ASP A 215 -3.46 -17.54 8.11
C ASP A 215 -3.56 -19.08 8.07
N GLY A 216 -4.66 -19.60 8.62
CA GLY A 216 -4.98 -21.01 8.61
C GLY A 216 -5.51 -21.53 7.26
N ALA A 217 -5.71 -20.65 6.27
CA ALA A 217 -6.24 -21.04 4.97
C ALA A 217 -5.25 -21.89 4.15
N VAL A 218 -3.94 -21.62 4.26
CA VAL A 218 -2.92 -22.34 3.48
C VAL A 218 -2.35 -23.49 4.30
N LYS A 219 -2.54 -24.71 3.81
CA LYS A 219 -1.97 -25.91 4.44
C LYS A 219 -0.44 -25.83 4.42
N PRO A 220 0.24 -26.31 5.48
CA PRO A 220 1.70 -26.24 5.58
C PRO A 220 2.42 -26.99 4.44
N GLU A 221 1.77 -27.97 3.84
CA GLU A 221 2.28 -28.75 2.69
C GLU A 221 2.27 -27.95 1.38
N GLN A 222 1.27 -27.08 1.19
CA GLN A 222 1.10 -26.25 -0.01
C GLN A 222 1.79 -24.89 0.11
N ARG A 223 2.16 -24.49 1.33
CA ARG A 223 2.81 -23.21 1.62
C ARG A 223 4.05 -22.94 0.75
N PRO A 224 4.99 -23.88 0.54
CA PRO A 224 6.17 -23.60 -0.27
C PRO A 224 5.84 -23.23 -1.72
N GLU A 225 4.89 -23.94 -2.33
CA GLU A 225 4.45 -23.73 -3.72
C GLU A 225 3.72 -22.40 -3.88
N VAL A 226 2.81 -22.11 -2.94
CA VAL A 226 2.06 -20.85 -2.85
C VAL A 226 3.00 -19.65 -2.67
N LEU A 227 3.98 -19.75 -1.78
CA LEU A 227 4.96 -18.71 -1.54
C LEU A 227 5.90 -18.52 -2.74
N GLN A 228 6.31 -19.62 -3.40
CA GLN A 228 7.12 -19.55 -4.62
C GLN A 228 6.41 -18.79 -5.74
N ALA A 229 5.09 -18.98 -5.87
CA ALA A 229 4.29 -18.28 -6.86
C ALA A 229 4.15 -16.77 -6.56
N CYS A 230 4.44 -16.32 -5.34
CA CYS A 230 4.19 -14.94 -4.91
C CYS A 230 5.45 -14.15 -4.55
N PHE A 231 6.58 -14.81 -4.30
CA PHE A 231 7.83 -14.13 -3.97
C PHE A 231 8.46 -13.45 -5.19
N PRO A 232 8.76 -12.13 -5.12
CA PRO A 232 9.48 -11.44 -6.18
C PRO A 232 10.90 -11.96 -6.32
N ALA A 233 11.32 -12.23 -7.55
CA ALA A 233 12.68 -12.65 -7.88
C ALA A 233 13.67 -11.46 -7.95
N ILE A 234 13.52 -10.48 -7.07
CA ILE A 234 14.34 -9.26 -7.01
C ILE A 234 14.76 -8.94 -5.57
N GLY A 235 15.89 -8.26 -5.43
CA GLY A 235 16.39 -7.73 -4.16
C GLY A 235 17.25 -8.70 -3.34
N PRO A 236 17.65 -8.27 -2.12
CA PRO A 236 18.73 -8.89 -1.35
C PRO A 236 18.37 -10.28 -0.79
N LEU A 237 17.09 -10.63 -0.74
CA LEU A 237 16.63 -11.94 -0.29
C LEU A 237 16.69 -13.00 -1.40
N HIS A 238 16.70 -12.59 -2.67
CA HIS A 238 16.78 -13.53 -3.79
C HIS A 238 18.25 -13.94 -4.04
N PRO A 239 18.57 -15.23 -4.27
CA PRO A 239 17.69 -16.42 -4.25
C PRO A 239 17.66 -17.15 -2.89
N THR A 240 18.73 -17.06 -2.10
CA THR A 240 18.96 -17.90 -0.92
C THR A 240 18.02 -17.60 0.24
N GLY A 241 17.71 -16.32 0.48
CA GLY A 241 16.78 -15.89 1.53
C GLY A 241 15.35 -16.33 1.25
N LEU A 242 14.90 -16.21 -0.01
CA LEU A 242 13.57 -16.66 -0.42
C LEU A 242 13.40 -18.18 -0.28
N ALA A 243 14.41 -18.95 -0.67
CA ALA A 243 14.40 -20.42 -0.48
C ALA A 243 14.19 -20.81 0.99
N ARG A 244 14.76 -20.03 1.91
CA ARG A 244 14.59 -20.25 3.35
C ARG A 244 13.25 -19.75 3.86
N LEU A 245 12.74 -18.64 3.35
CA LEU A 245 11.39 -18.14 3.67
C LEU A 245 10.30 -19.15 3.28
N MET A 246 10.47 -19.89 2.17
CA MET A 246 9.54 -20.95 1.78
C MET A 246 9.48 -22.12 2.78
N ALA A 247 10.57 -22.38 3.49
CA ALA A 247 10.70 -23.48 4.45
C ALA A 247 10.34 -23.09 5.91
N VAL A 248 9.88 -21.86 6.12
CA VAL A 248 9.58 -21.32 7.46
C VAL A 248 8.39 -22.03 8.09
N LYS A 249 8.56 -22.43 9.36
CA LYS A 249 7.50 -23.04 10.18
C LYS A 249 7.11 -22.18 11.39
N SER A 250 7.94 -21.21 11.76
CA SER A 250 7.75 -20.37 12.94
C SER A 250 8.26 -18.96 12.72
N GLN A 251 7.75 -18.00 13.51
CA GLN A 251 8.21 -16.60 13.47
C GLN A 251 9.71 -16.44 13.77
N ALA A 252 10.27 -17.34 14.58
CA ALA A 252 11.70 -17.36 14.89
C ALA A 252 12.55 -17.71 13.65
N ASP A 253 12.02 -18.49 12.71
CA ASP A 253 12.72 -18.81 11.47
C ASP A 253 12.71 -17.60 10.51
N ILE A 254 11.63 -16.81 10.50
CA ILE A 254 11.60 -15.52 9.78
C ILE A 254 12.66 -14.58 10.35
N GLU A 255 12.74 -14.46 11.69
CA GLU A 255 13.75 -13.63 12.35
C GLU A 255 15.17 -14.04 11.92
N ARG A 256 15.49 -15.34 11.86
CA ARG A 256 16.80 -15.81 11.40
C ARG A 256 17.13 -15.37 9.96
N VAL A 257 16.17 -15.44 9.04
CA VAL A 257 16.39 -15.02 7.64
C VAL A 257 16.53 -13.50 7.54
N VAL A 258 15.72 -12.76 8.29
CA VAL A 258 15.76 -11.30 8.31
C VAL A 258 17.05 -10.76 8.93
N MET A 259 17.60 -11.45 9.95
CA MET A 259 18.86 -11.05 10.60
C MET A 259 20.09 -11.14 9.69
N GLU A 260 20.03 -11.92 8.61
CA GLU A 260 21.13 -12.05 7.64
C GLU A 260 21.27 -10.84 6.73
N VAL A 261 20.20 -10.04 6.60
CA VAL A 261 20.19 -8.81 5.80
C VAL A 261 20.28 -7.61 6.75
N PRO A 262 21.39 -6.84 6.76
CA PRO A 262 21.59 -5.76 7.72
C PRO A 262 20.48 -4.70 7.74
N SER A 263 19.96 -4.32 6.56
CA SER A 263 18.89 -3.32 6.45
C SER A 263 17.58 -3.79 7.09
N LEU A 264 17.21 -5.06 6.89
CA LEU A 264 16.00 -5.64 7.47
C LEU A 264 16.16 -6.00 8.95
N SER A 265 17.37 -6.35 9.39
CA SER A 265 17.69 -6.68 10.77
C SER A 265 17.40 -5.51 11.73
N ALA A 266 17.87 -4.31 11.39
CA ALA A 266 17.62 -3.11 12.18
C ALA A 266 16.12 -2.78 12.27
N LEU A 267 15.41 -2.92 11.15
CA LEU A 267 13.97 -2.72 11.09
C LEU A 267 13.20 -3.75 11.93
N TRP A 268 13.61 -5.02 11.88
CA TRP A 268 12.99 -6.09 12.66
C TRP A 268 13.17 -5.92 14.16
N ALA A 269 14.34 -5.44 14.58
CA ALA A 269 14.61 -5.11 15.98
C ALA A 269 13.69 -3.99 16.49
N ALA A 270 13.36 -3.01 15.63
CA ALA A 270 12.43 -1.91 15.94
C ALA A 270 10.95 -2.34 15.99
N CYS A 271 10.61 -3.54 15.49
CA CYS A 271 9.22 -4.03 15.53
C CYS A 271 8.78 -4.33 16.96
N PRO A 272 7.66 -3.74 17.44
CA PRO A 272 7.18 -3.95 18.80
C PRO A 272 6.72 -5.40 18.99
N LEU A 273 7.21 -6.01 20.07
CA LEU A 273 6.81 -7.34 20.49
C LEU A 273 5.47 -7.26 21.23
N VAL A 274 4.40 -7.81 20.64
CA VAL A 274 3.10 -7.96 21.30
C VAL A 274 3.17 -9.21 22.17
N ARG A 275 3.23 -9.04 23.48
CA ARG A 275 3.18 -10.18 24.42
C ARG A 275 1.74 -10.67 24.57
N GLY A 276 1.39 -11.69 23.79
CA GLY A 276 0.20 -12.53 24.00
C GLY A 276 0.46 -13.71 24.97
N SER A 277 -0.60 -14.49 25.26
CA SER A 277 -0.64 -15.58 26.26
C SER A 277 0.27 -16.79 25.95
N VAL A 278 1.03 -16.78 24.86
CA VAL A 278 1.96 -17.85 24.49
C VAL A 278 3.38 -17.35 24.77
N ALA A 279 4.21 -18.17 25.42
CA ALA A 279 5.58 -17.82 25.76
C ALA A 279 6.40 -17.59 24.48
N GLY A 280 6.59 -16.31 24.11
CA GLY A 280 7.17 -15.87 22.85
C GLY A 280 6.18 -14.95 22.13
N GLY A 281 6.22 -13.65 22.45
CA GLY A 281 5.30 -12.68 21.86
C GLY A 281 5.42 -12.60 20.33
N GLU A 282 4.33 -12.26 19.66
CA GLU A 282 4.29 -12.04 18.20
C GLU A 282 4.75 -10.61 17.90
N ARG A 283 5.64 -10.42 16.91
CA ARG A 283 6.04 -9.08 16.47
C ARG A 283 5.01 -8.55 15.50
N ARG A 284 4.47 -7.35 15.76
CA ARG A 284 3.59 -6.68 14.80
C ARG A 284 4.42 -5.94 13.76
N ILE A 285 4.64 -6.58 12.61
CA ILE A 285 5.55 -6.08 11.55
C ILE A 285 4.94 -5.00 10.65
N THR A 286 3.60 -4.93 10.56
CA THR A 286 2.90 -4.10 9.56
C THR A 286 3.06 -2.59 9.71
N VAL A 287 3.11 -2.07 10.95
CA VAL A 287 3.25 -0.63 11.18
C VAL A 287 4.70 -0.16 10.96
N PRO A 288 5.73 -0.81 11.55
CA PRO A 288 7.13 -0.47 11.30
C PRO A 288 7.51 -0.55 9.81
N PHE A 289 7.06 -1.59 9.10
CA PHE A 289 7.38 -1.75 7.67
C PHE A 289 6.78 -0.63 6.82
N ARG A 290 5.53 -0.21 7.10
CA ARG A 290 4.93 0.94 6.41
C ARG A 290 5.67 2.24 6.68
N LYS A 291 6.09 2.47 7.92
CA LYS A 291 6.89 3.66 8.28
C LYS A 291 8.23 3.68 7.56
N HIS A 292 8.92 2.54 7.56
CA HIS A 292 10.19 2.37 6.86
C HIS A 292 10.03 2.63 5.37
N LEU A 293 9.04 2.02 4.72
CA LEU A 293 8.78 2.23 3.31
C LEU A 293 8.45 3.69 2.98
N ALA A 294 7.64 4.36 3.80
CA ALA A 294 7.34 5.80 3.62
C ALA A 294 8.60 6.66 3.74
N ALA A 295 9.50 6.30 4.65
CA ALA A 295 10.73 7.02 4.85
C ALA A 295 11.76 6.77 3.74
N SER A 296 11.95 5.51 3.29
CA SER A 296 12.73 5.17 2.10
C SER A 296 12.18 5.88 0.85
N THR A 297 10.86 6.03 0.76
CA THR A 297 10.21 6.81 -0.30
C THR A 297 10.59 8.29 -0.22
N ALA A 298 10.68 8.87 0.99
CA ALA A 298 11.13 10.25 1.16
C ALA A 298 12.60 10.45 0.79
N LEU A 299 13.46 9.45 1.01
CA LEU A 299 14.88 9.49 0.59
C LEU A 299 15.04 9.60 -0.93
N LEU A 300 14.03 9.20 -1.72
CA LEU A 300 14.06 9.41 -3.18
C LEU A 300 14.16 10.91 -3.52
N TYR A 301 13.66 11.83 -2.70
CA TYR A 301 13.82 13.28 -2.96
C TYR A 301 15.24 13.82 -2.75
N ASN A 302 16.13 13.06 -2.11
CA ASN A 302 17.50 13.52 -1.87
C ASN A 302 18.36 13.53 -3.14
N SER A 303 17.87 12.95 -4.23
CA SER A 303 18.56 12.89 -5.52
C SER A 303 17.89 13.83 -6.53
N GLN A 304 18.65 14.28 -7.53
CA GLN A 304 18.17 15.21 -8.55
C GLN A 304 18.18 14.53 -9.93
N PHE A 305 17.29 14.93 -10.84
CA PHE A 305 17.21 14.44 -12.23
C PHE A 305 16.94 12.92 -12.36
N HIS A 306 15.96 12.41 -11.61
CA HIS A 306 15.51 11.03 -11.70
C HIS A 306 13.98 10.93 -11.61
N PHE A 307 13.38 9.86 -12.12
CA PHE A 307 11.92 9.69 -12.11
C PHE A 307 11.36 9.29 -10.73
N GLY A 308 12.21 8.78 -9.84
CA GLY A 308 11.81 8.37 -8.48
C GLY A 308 11.11 9.46 -7.66
N ALA A 309 11.36 10.74 -7.94
CA ALA A 309 10.65 11.86 -7.31
C ALA A 309 9.13 11.83 -7.57
N PHE A 310 8.69 11.41 -8.76
CA PHE A 310 7.26 11.29 -9.08
C PHE A 310 6.59 10.11 -8.35
N TYR A 311 7.33 9.01 -8.19
CA TYR A 311 6.88 7.89 -7.37
C TYR A 311 6.75 8.31 -5.90
N ALA A 312 7.74 9.05 -5.39
CA ALA A 312 7.71 9.59 -4.04
C ALA A 312 6.55 10.54 -3.82
N PHE A 313 6.26 11.42 -4.79
CA PHE A 313 5.11 12.30 -4.76
C PHE A 313 3.79 11.55 -4.58
N ALA A 314 3.51 10.54 -5.41
CA ALA A 314 2.27 9.77 -5.33
C ALA A 314 2.13 9.05 -3.97
N LYS A 315 3.17 8.32 -3.55
CA LYS A 315 3.11 7.49 -2.32
C LYS A 315 3.14 8.30 -1.03
N LEU A 316 3.85 9.43 -1.00
CA LEU A 316 3.85 10.30 0.18
C LEU A 316 2.53 11.08 0.31
N LYS A 317 1.87 11.41 -0.80
CA LYS A 317 0.51 11.99 -0.76
C LYS A 317 -0.52 11.01 -0.20
N ASP A 318 -0.39 9.73 -0.50
CA ASP A 318 -1.21 8.69 0.13
C ASP A 318 -0.94 8.59 1.62
N ALA A 319 0.34 8.56 2.02
CA ALA A 319 0.73 8.53 3.43
C ALA A 319 0.26 9.78 4.20
N GLU A 320 0.32 10.96 3.58
CA GLU A 320 -0.23 12.21 4.11
C GLU A 320 -1.74 12.10 4.31
N THR A 321 -2.46 11.57 3.32
CA THR A 321 -3.92 11.38 3.39
C THR A 321 -4.31 10.43 4.52
N ASP A 322 -3.60 9.30 4.66
CA ASP A 322 -3.82 8.35 5.73
C ASP A 322 -3.48 8.94 7.11
N ALA A 323 -2.44 9.77 7.21
CA ALA A 323 -2.09 10.47 8.45
C ALA A 323 -3.16 11.49 8.85
N ILE A 324 -3.61 12.33 7.92
CA ILE A 324 -4.70 13.28 8.16
C ILE A 324 -5.97 12.53 8.58
N GLN A 325 -6.30 11.43 7.93
CA GLN A 325 -7.46 10.63 8.28
C GLN A 325 -7.35 10.01 9.68
N GLN A 326 -6.17 9.51 10.06
CA GLN A 326 -5.94 8.98 11.41
C GLN A 326 -6.11 10.07 12.48
N VAL A 327 -5.61 11.29 12.24
CA VAL A 327 -5.84 12.44 13.13
C VAL A 327 -7.32 12.78 13.19
N ALA A 328 -8.00 12.86 12.05
CA ALA A 328 -9.43 13.15 11.98
C ALA A 328 -10.27 12.13 12.74
N ASN A 329 -9.97 10.83 12.62
CA ASN A 329 -10.63 9.75 13.34
C ASN A 329 -10.35 9.83 14.85
N ALA A 330 -9.12 10.18 15.26
CA ALA A 330 -8.78 10.35 16.67
C ALA A 330 -9.55 11.52 17.31
N VAL A 331 -9.72 12.62 16.58
CA VAL A 331 -10.54 13.77 17.01
C VAL A 331 -12.02 13.38 17.11
N ALA A 332 -12.57 12.68 16.11
CA ALA A 332 -13.95 12.18 16.15
C ALA A 332 -14.21 11.25 17.34
N ALA A 333 -13.26 10.34 17.61
CA ALA A 333 -13.30 9.42 18.75
C ALA A 333 -13.17 10.16 20.09
N PHE A 334 -12.49 11.29 20.13
CA PHE A 334 -12.43 12.15 21.31
C PHE A 334 -13.76 12.88 21.53
N GLU A 335 -14.35 13.46 20.50
CA GLU A 335 -15.62 14.20 20.58
C GLU A 335 -16.76 13.29 21.06
N THR A 336 -16.86 12.08 20.51
CA THR A 336 -17.82 11.06 20.96
C THR A 336 -17.60 10.66 22.42
N ARG A 337 -16.36 10.40 22.84
CA ARG A 337 -16.02 10.08 24.25
C ARG A 337 -16.36 11.24 25.20
N SER A 338 -16.07 12.48 24.80
CA SER A 338 -16.38 13.69 25.57
C SER A 338 -17.89 13.92 25.69
N ALA A 339 -18.65 13.63 24.63
CA ALA A 339 -20.10 13.70 24.64
C ALA A 339 -20.73 12.66 25.58
N SER A 340 -20.19 11.44 25.63
CA SER A 340 -20.65 10.37 26.54
C SER A 340 -20.15 10.50 27.99
N ALA A 341 -19.10 11.29 28.23
CA ALA A 341 -18.50 11.44 29.56
C ALA A 341 -19.27 12.44 30.44
N GLY A 342 -19.47 12.07 31.71
CA GLY A 342 -20.02 12.94 32.75
C GLY A 342 -19.11 14.15 33.02
N ALA A 343 -19.68 15.23 33.60
CA ALA A 343 -19.00 16.52 33.77
C ALA A 343 -17.66 16.47 34.55
N ALA A 344 -17.46 15.45 35.40
CA ALA A 344 -16.22 15.24 36.15
C ALA A 344 -15.10 14.59 35.30
N ASP A 345 -15.44 13.69 34.38
CA ASP A 345 -14.48 13.01 33.50
C ASP A 345 -13.98 13.93 32.38
N ARG A 346 -14.79 14.88 31.91
CA ARG A 346 -14.36 15.88 30.91
C ARG A 346 -13.14 16.71 31.33
N LYS A 347 -12.86 16.84 32.64
CA LYS A 347 -11.65 17.53 33.15
C LYS A 347 -10.40 16.64 33.15
N ARG A 348 -10.55 15.31 33.12
CA ARG A 348 -9.43 14.35 33.03
C ARG A 348 -9.01 14.05 31.59
N ILE A 349 -9.93 14.19 30.63
CA ILE A 349 -9.64 13.97 29.22
C ILE A 349 -8.92 15.22 28.68
N GLN A 350 -7.58 15.19 28.61
CA GLN A 350 -6.81 16.27 28.00
C GLN A 350 -6.74 16.08 26.48
N PRO A 351 -7.37 16.97 25.67
CA PRO A 351 -7.41 16.85 24.21
C PRO A 351 -6.01 16.80 23.59
N ALA A 352 -5.05 17.51 24.18
CA ALA A 352 -3.69 17.60 23.66
C ALA A 352 -2.90 16.30 23.78
N ALA A 353 -3.07 15.48 24.83
CA ALA A 353 -2.20 14.33 25.08
C ALA A 353 -2.52 13.13 24.18
N ASP A 354 -3.82 12.86 23.96
CA ASP A 354 -4.28 11.76 23.12
C ASP A 354 -4.03 12.07 21.63
N VAL A 355 -4.35 13.29 21.19
CA VAL A 355 -4.05 13.74 19.82
C VAL A 355 -2.53 13.79 19.61
N LYS A 356 -1.76 14.28 20.58
CA LYS A 356 -0.30 14.29 20.51
C LYS A 356 0.28 12.88 20.40
N ARG A 357 -0.21 11.89 21.16
CA ARG A 357 0.23 10.48 21.00
C ARG A 357 -0.12 9.91 19.64
N SER A 358 -1.31 10.19 19.11
CA SER A 358 -1.70 9.77 17.76
C SER A 358 -0.84 10.44 16.68
N VAL A 359 -0.51 11.72 16.85
CA VAL A 359 0.37 12.47 15.95
C VAL A 359 1.81 11.96 16.06
N GLU A 360 2.35 11.75 17.27
CA GLU A 360 3.68 11.17 17.49
C GLU A 360 3.79 9.74 16.92
N ALA A 361 2.70 8.96 16.97
CA ALA A 361 2.64 7.66 16.32
C ALA A 361 2.62 7.75 14.78
N LEU A 362 2.22 8.88 14.21
CA LEU A 362 2.20 9.14 12.76
C LEU A 362 3.50 9.76 12.25
N VAL A 363 4.24 10.48 13.11
CA VAL A 363 5.54 11.03 12.75
C VAL A 363 6.49 9.87 12.41
N VAL A 364 6.94 9.88 11.15
CA VAL A 364 8.05 9.07 10.68
C VAL A 364 9.31 9.79 11.16
N PRO A 365 10.08 9.24 12.11
CA PRO A 365 11.33 9.87 12.50
C PRO A 365 12.29 9.78 11.30
N PHE A 366 12.48 10.90 10.60
CA PHE A 366 13.44 11.02 9.51
C PHE A 366 14.88 10.74 10.00
N GLU A 367 15.13 10.95 11.29
CA GLU A 367 16.44 10.80 11.94
C GLU A 367 16.95 9.35 12.03
N THR A 368 16.08 8.33 11.96
CA THR A 368 16.52 6.92 12.09
C THR A 368 17.00 6.29 10.79
N LEU A 369 16.99 7.05 9.68
CA LEU A 369 17.36 6.56 8.34
C LEU A 369 18.48 7.35 7.67
N SER A 370 19.08 8.33 8.37
CA SER A 370 20.43 8.70 8.00
C SER A 370 21.29 7.45 8.14
N PRO A 371 22.05 7.03 7.10
CA PRO A 371 23.16 6.15 7.37
C PRO A 371 23.97 6.83 8.47
N ALA A 372 24.29 6.07 9.52
CA ALA A 372 25.19 6.55 10.55
C ALA A 372 26.39 7.21 9.84
N GLU A 373 26.68 8.47 10.15
CA GLU A 373 27.88 9.14 9.70
C GLU A 373 29.08 8.25 10.02
N GLY A 374 29.53 7.56 8.99
CA GLY A 374 30.51 6.50 9.07
C GLY A 374 31.33 6.55 7.80
N THR A 375 32.00 7.67 7.58
CA THR A 375 33.27 7.79 6.85
C THR A 375 33.76 9.23 7.01
N SER A 376 34.62 9.47 8.01
CA SER A 376 35.48 10.67 8.00
C SER A 376 36.56 10.60 6.90
N ASP A 377 36.52 9.61 6.00
CA ASP A 377 37.52 9.42 4.95
C ASP A 377 37.01 9.75 3.53
N ALA A 378 35.70 9.87 3.31
CA ALA A 378 35.17 10.25 1.99
C ALA A 378 35.36 11.76 1.69
N ALA A 379 35.26 12.61 2.73
CA ALA A 379 35.54 14.04 2.61
C ALA A 379 37.04 14.33 2.41
N ALA A 380 37.93 13.48 2.94
CA ALA A 380 39.38 13.61 2.74
C ALA A 380 39.80 13.21 1.31
N LEU A 381 39.12 12.24 0.70
CA LEU A 381 39.39 11.82 -0.68
C LEU A 381 38.92 12.83 -1.73
N LEU A 382 37.86 13.59 -1.46
CA LEU A 382 37.41 14.69 -2.33
C LEU A 382 38.23 15.98 -2.13
N ALA A 383 38.79 16.22 -0.94
CA ALA A 383 39.68 17.36 -0.68
C ALA A 383 41.11 17.15 -1.24
N GLY A 384 41.56 15.90 -1.37
CA GLY A 384 42.89 15.56 -1.89
C GLY A 384 43.05 15.63 -3.41
N SER A 385 41.96 15.65 -4.17
CA SER A 385 42.00 15.68 -5.65
C SER A 385 41.87 17.09 -6.25
N ALA A 386 41.61 18.12 -5.44
CA ALA A 386 41.44 19.50 -5.90
C ALA A 386 42.73 20.35 -5.86
N ALA A 387 43.85 19.77 -5.40
CA ALA A 387 45.15 20.44 -5.29
C ALA A 387 46.21 19.77 -6.17
N GLY A 388 46.07 19.85 -7.50
CA GLY A 388 47.09 19.33 -8.40
C GLY A 388 46.65 19.21 -9.85
N GLY A 389 46.50 20.33 -10.54
CA GLY A 389 46.17 20.31 -11.96
C GLY A 389 46.02 21.72 -12.52
N GLY A 390 47.13 22.42 -12.70
CA GLY A 390 47.16 23.68 -13.42
C GLY A 390 46.74 23.47 -14.87
N TYR A 391 45.69 24.16 -15.29
CA TYR A 391 45.48 24.53 -16.68
C TYR A 391 45.36 26.05 -16.73
N THR A 392 46.51 26.67 -17.01
CA THR A 392 46.64 28.05 -17.46
C THR A 392 45.85 28.22 -18.76
N GLY A 393 45.03 29.25 -18.85
CA GLY A 393 44.32 29.60 -20.07
C GLY A 393 45.25 30.05 -21.19
N MET A 394 44.72 30.03 -22.40
CA MET A 394 44.90 31.10 -23.37
C MET A 394 43.84 30.95 -24.48
N ALA A 395 43.48 32.13 -25.00
CA ALA A 395 42.84 32.47 -26.26
C ALA A 395 42.68 31.38 -27.33
#